data_AF-A0A023GD31-F1
#
_entry.id   AF-A0A023GD31-F1
#
_cell.length_a   1.000
_cell.length_b   1.000
_cell.length_c   1.000
_cell.angle_alpha   90.00
_cell.angle_beta   90.00
_cell.angle_gamma   90.00
#
_symmetry.space_group_name_H-M   'P 1'
#
loop_
_entity.id
_entity.type
_entity.pdbx_description
1 polymer ?
#
loop_
_entity_poly.entity_id
_entity_poly.type
_entity_poly.pdbx_seq_one_letter_code
_entity_poly.pdbx_strand_id
1 'polypeptide(L)'
;MSRLFLLQLLCIIGAVSGAKKPLVLEREDKNKTICHTTTNLVGETCADGIEKRYTYNPKTGKCEFFVATTCGTPNANNFRSRIQCLETCNNTSPCLLPEKGSLVGFRSAFTYDRKNDICKKIKYTFGGDFWPKHNKFTTAEKCQVECTPIYQQSSS
;
A
#
# COMPACT_ATOMS: atom_id res chain seq x y z
N MET A 1 -23.17 -49.06 49.54
CA MET A 1 -22.49 -48.44 50.70
C MET A 1 -21.59 -47.34 50.14
N SER A 2 -22.09 -46.11 49.97
CA SER A 2 -22.07 -45.02 50.96
C SER A 2 -20.63 -44.54 51.17
N ARG A 3 -20.23 -43.30 50.83
CA ARG A 3 -20.77 -41.97 51.22
C ARG A 3 -20.46 -40.91 50.15
N LEU A 4 -21.42 -40.07 49.73
CA LEU A 4 -21.75 -38.71 50.27
C LEU A 4 -20.53 -37.75 50.26
N PHE A 5 -20.57 -36.48 49.84
CA PHE A 5 -21.45 -35.54 49.13
C PHE A 5 -20.77 -34.16 49.33
N LEU A 6 -21.12 -33.17 48.50
CA LEU A 6 -20.95 -31.72 48.73
C LEU A 6 -19.53 -31.12 48.64
N LEU A 7 -19.25 -30.49 47.50
CA LEU A 7 -19.15 -29.02 47.43
C LEU A 7 -19.40 -28.59 45.98
N GLN A 8 -20.64 -28.15 45.72
CA GLN A 8 -20.98 -27.37 44.55
C GLN A 8 -20.47 -25.93 44.71
N LEU A 9 -20.39 -25.25 43.56
CA LEU A 9 -20.55 -23.82 43.31
C LEU A 9 -19.30 -22.98 43.00
N LEU A 10 -19.38 -22.46 41.76
CA LEU A 10 -18.82 -21.22 41.23
C LEU A 10 -17.37 -21.27 40.70
N CYS A 11 -17.28 -21.53 39.40
CA CYS A 11 -16.71 -20.53 38.50
C CYS A 11 -17.42 -20.62 37.14
N ILE A 12 -18.71 -20.25 37.13
CA ILE A 12 -19.27 -19.55 35.96
C ILE A 12 -18.60 -18.18 35.93
N ILE A 13 -17.40 -18.15 35.38
CA ILE A 13 -16.96 -17.00 34.62
C ILE A 13 -16.50 -17.61 33.32
N GLY A 14 -17.44 -17.77 32.39
CA GLY A 14 -17.05 -17.86 30.99
C GLY A 14 -16.20 -16.63 30.73
N ALA A 15 -14.89 -16.82 30.64
CA ALA A 15 -14.01 -15.78 30.16
C ALA A 15 -14.33 -15.60 28.68
N VAL A 16 -15.35 -14.80 28.38
CA VAL A 16 -15.34 -14.04 27.14
C VAL A 16 -14.24 -13.01 27.32
N SER A 17 -13.00 -13.47 27.17
CA SER A 17 -11.86 -12.60 27.00
C SER A 17 -12.01 -11.99 25.62
N GLY A 18 -12.82 -10.94 25.53
CA GLY A 18 -12.64 -9.89 24.54
C GLY A 18 -11.34 -9.18 24.86
N ALA A 19 -10.20 -9.85 24.66
CA ALA A 19 -8.90 -9.20 24.63
C ALA A 19 -8.98 -8.20 23.47
N LYS A 20 -9.11 -6.91 23.79
CA LYS A 20 -9.02 -5.84 22.78
C LYS A 20 -7.70 -6.04 22.06
N LYS A 21 -7.77 -6.30 20.75
CA LYS A 21 -6.57 -6.53 19.96
C LYS A 21 -5.66 -5.29 20.09
N PRO A 22 -4.33 -5.47 20.18
CA PRO A 22 -3.39 -4.37 20.06
C PRO A 22 -3.69 -3.52 18.82
N LEU A 23 -3.70 -2.19 18.98
CA LEU A 23 -4.01 -1.23 17.89
C LEU A 23 -3.20 -1.46 16.61
N VAL A 24 -1.98 -1.99 16.73
CA VAL A 24 -1.13 -2.36 15.58
C VAL A 24 -1.74 -3.52 14.79
N LEU A 25 -2.16 -4.58 15.47
CA LEU A 25 -2.81 -5.73 14.85
C LEU A 25 -4.17 -5.33 14.26
N GLU A 26 -4.90 -4.42 14.91
CA GLU A 26 -6.15 -3.88 14.36
C GLU A 26 -5.90 -3.05 13.08
N ARG A 27 -4.83 -2.26 13.04
CA ARG A 27 -4.44 -1.50 11.85
C ARG A 27 -4.01 -2.41 10.72
N GLU A 28 -3.26 -3.46 11.00
CA GLU A 28 -2.86 -4.46 10.01
C GLU A 28 -4.07 -5.23 9.46
N ASP A 29 -4.98 -5.68 10.32
CA ASP A 29 -6.23 -6.34 9.92
C ASP A 29 -7.10 -5.42 9.05
N LYS A 30 -7.22 -4.15 9.44
CA LYS A 30 -7.94 -3.14 8.67
C LYS A 30 -7.27 -2.89 7.31
N ASN A 31 -5.97 -2.64 7.27
CA ASN A 31 -5.23 -2.42 6.03
C ASN A 31 -5.38 -3.62 5.10
N LYS A 32 -5.24 -4.85 5.61
CA LYS A 32 -5.48 -6.06 4.82
C LYS A 32 -6.89 -6.06 4.22
N THR A 33 -7.90 -5.75 5.02
CA THR A 33 -9.29 -5.66 4.53
C THR A 33 -9.42 -4.63 3.41
N ILE A 34 -8.84 -3.44 3.59
CA ILE A 34 -8.82 -2.39 2.57
C ILE A 34 -8.21 -2.91 1.26
N CYS A 35 -7.02 -3.48 1.33
CA CYS A 35 -6.24 -3.87 0.15
C CYS A 35 -6.79 -5.09 -0.59
N HIS A 36 -7.69 -5.86 0.03
CA HIS A 36 -8.42 -6.96 -0.62
C HIS A 36 -9.85 -6.59 -1.03
N THR A 37 -10.33 -5.39 -0.69
CA THR A 37 -11.64 -4.91 -1.12
C THR A 37 -11.62 -4.65 -2.63
N THR A 38 -12.70 -5.02 -3.32
CA THR A 38 -12.85 -4.78 -4.77
C THR A 38 -12.67 -3.30 -5.11
N THR A 39 -12.04 -3.03 -6.24
CA THR A 39 -11.84 -1.67 -6.73
C THR A 39 -13.20 -1.02 -7.04
N ASN A 40 -13.36 0.27 -6.71
CA ASN A 40 -14.50 1.05 -7.18
C ASN A 40 -14.01 2.33 -7.87
N LEU A 41 -14.21 2.41 -9.18
CA LEU A 41 -13.61 3.44 -10.05
C LEU A 41 -14.40 4.75 -10.03
N VAL A 42 -14.78 5.22 -8.84
CA VAL A 42 -15.54 6.46 -8.65
C VAL A 42 -14.69 7.56 -8.02
N GLY A 43 -15.03 8.79 -8.36
CA GLY A 43 -14.46 10.01 -7.77
C GLY A 43 -15.40 10.53 -6.68
N GLU A 44 -14.82 11.16 -5.67
CA GLU A 44 -15.58 11.84 -4.60
C GLU A 44 -15.92 13.28 -5.04
N THR A 45 -15.00 13.93 -5.76
CA THR A 45 -15.17 15.31 -6.23
C THR A 45 -15.46 15.30 -7.72
N CYS A 46 -16.70 15.56 -8.08
CA CYS A 46 -17.16 15.57 -9.47
C CYS A 46 -17.37 16.95 -10.08
N ALA A 47 -17.13 18.02 -9.32
CA ALA A 47 -17.37 19.39 -9.77
C ALA A 47 -16.58 19.72 -11.05
N ASP A 48 -15.39 19.13 -11.23
CA ASP A 48 -14.50 19.37 -12.37
C ASP A 48 -14.47 18.20 -13.39
N GLY A 49 -15.36 17.21 -13.23
CA GLY A 49 -15.60 16.14 -14.21
C GLY A 49 -14.52 15.06 -14.35
N ILE A 50 -13.36 15.20 -13.71
CA ILE A 50 -12.28 14.20 -13.76
C ILE A 50 -11.51 14.20 -12.44
N GLU A 51 -11.35 13.03 -11.80
CA GLU A 51 -10.52 12.91 -10.59
C GLU A 51 -9.46 11.81 -10.73
N LYS A 52 -8.20 12.15 -10.42
CA LYS A 52 -7.09 11.20 -10.38
C LYS A 52 -7.12 10.40 -9.08
N ARG A 53 -7.18 9.08 -9.19
CA ARG A 53 -7.24 8.16 -8.04
C ARG A 53 -6.34 6.96 -8.24
N TYR A 54 -6.13 6.22 -7.14
CA TYR A 54 -5.34 5.00 -7.11
C TYR A 54 -6.08 3.89 -6.39
N THR A 55 -5.87 2.66 -6.81
CA THR A 55 -6.42 1.47 -6.17
C THR A 55 -5.34 0.40 -6.07
N TYR A 56 -5.36 -0.40 -5.01
CA TYR A 56 -4.42 -1.49 -4.84
C TYR A 56 -4.96 -2.75 -5.51
N ASN A 57 -4.13 -3.35 -6.36
CA ASN A 57 -4.40 -4.63 -6.96
C ASN A 57 -3.54 -5.71 -6.27
N PRO A 58 -4.14 -6.58 -5.43
CA PRO A 58 -3.40 -7.62 -4.72
C PRO A 58 -2.84 -8.70 -5.64
N LYS A 59 -3.34 -8.83 -6.88
CA LYS A 59 -2.80 -9.79 -7.86
C LYS A 59 -1.46 -9.33 -8.43
N THR A 60 -1.32 -8.02 -8.67
CA THR A 60 -0.08 -7.42 -9.20
C THR A 60 0.84 -6.90 -8.09
N GLY A 61 0.31 -6.72 -6.88
CA GLY A 61 1.02 -6.10 -5.75
C GLY A 61 1.23 -4.60 -5.92
N LYS A 62 0.49 -3.96 -6.83
CA LYS A 62 0.72 -2.57 -7.26
C LYS A 62 -0.46 -1.66 -6.95
N CYS A 63 -0.12 -0.40 -6.72
CA CYS A 63 -1.06 0.71 -6.73
C CYS A 63 -1.22 1.20 -8.17
N GLU A 64 -2.39 0.91 -8.73
CA GLU A 64 -2.78 1.22 -10.10
C GLU A 64 -3.52 2.55 -10.14
N PHE A 65 -3.26 3.33 -11.17
CA PHE A 65 -3.89 4.64 -11.38
C PHE A 65 -5.14 4.49 -12.23
N PHE A 66 -6.17 5.26 -11.91
CA PHE A 66 -7.33 5.42 -12.76
C PHE A 66 -7.82 6.87 -12.76
N VAL A 67 -8.54 7.21 -13.82
CA VAL A 67 -9.23 8.49 -13.98
C VAL A 67 -10.69 8.23 -13.68
N ALA A 68 -11.19 8.77 -12.56
CA ALA A 68 -12.59 8.65 -12.21
C ALA A 68 -13.42 9.61 -13.07
N THR A 69 -14.30 9.05 -13.89
CA THR A 69 -15.27 9.78 -14.72
C THR A 69 -16.69 9.71 -14.15
N THR A 70 -16.93 8.82 -13.19
CA THR A 70 -18.21 8.66 -12.50
C THR A 70 -18.12 9.06 -11.04
N CYS A 71 -19.21 9.67 -10.55
CA CYS A 71 -19.34 10.15 -9.18
C CYS A 71 -19.91 9.07 -8.28
N GLY A 72 -19.39 8.98 -7.07
CA GLY A 72 -19.96 8.11 -6.06
C GLY A 72 -19.19 8.18 -4.76
N THR A 73 -19.59 7.37 -3.78
CA THR A 73 -18.83 7.22 -2.55
C THR A 73 -17.67 6.25 -2.79
N PRO A 74 -16.40 6.71 -2.71
CA PRO A 74 -15.25 5.81 -2.79
C PRO A 74 -15.28 4.80 -1.64
N ASN A 75 -14.90 3.55 -1.91
CA ASN A 75 -14.61 2.61 -0.83
C ASN A 75 -13.19 2.86 -0.32
N ALA A 76 -12.75 2.07 0.67
CA ALA A 76 -11.44 2.30 1.26
C ALA A 76 -10.25 1.90 0.35
N ASN A 77 -10.45 1.07 -0.68
CA ASN A 77 -9.44 0.74 -1.69
C ASN A 77 -9.41 1.77 -2.85
N ASN A 78 -9.52 3.04 -2.49
CA ASN A 78 -9.57 4.16 -3.42
C ASN A 78 -8.85 5.35 -2.76
N PHE A 79 -7.66 5.67 -3.26
CA PHE A 79 -6.70 6.58 -2.63
C PHE A 79 -6.48 7.82 -3.51
N ARG A 80 -6.26 8.98 -2.87
CA ARG A 80 -5.97 10.24 -3.59
C ARG A 80 -4.53 10.32 -4.11
N SER A 81 -3.62 9.55 -3.54
CA SER A 81 -2.23 9.48 -4.00
C SER A 81 -1.69 8.06 -3.97
N ARG A 82 -0.72 7.80 -4.85
CA ARG A 82 -0.03 6.51 -4.89
C ARG A 82 0.70 6.19 -3.59
N ILE A 83 1.26 7.23 -2.96
CA ILE A 83 1.92 7.12 -1.66
C ILE A 83 0.96 6.56 -0.60
N GLN A 84 -0.25 7.11 -0.49
CA GLN A 84 -1.23 6.64 0.49
C GLN A 84 -1.60 5.18 0.25
N CYS A 85 -1.77 4.80 -1.02
CA CYS A 85 -2.02 3.41 -1.40
C CYS A 85 -0.85 2.50 -0.99
N LEU A 86 0.39 2.86 -1.32
CA LEU A 86 1.56 2.04 -0.96
C LEU A 86 1.76 1.97 0.55
N GLU A 87 1.63 3.06 1.30
CA GLU A 87 1.75 3.05 2.76
C GLU A 87 0.66 2.22 3.44
N THR A 88 -0.51 2.06 2.80
CA THR A 88 -1.60 1.23 3.30
C THR A 88 -1.41 -0.24 2.93
N CYS A 89 -1.06 -0.51 1.66
CA CYS A 89 -1.15 -1.85 1.07
C CYS A 89 0.17 -2.52 0.71
N ASN A 90 1.27 -1.78 0.69
CA ASN A 90 2.62 -2.29 0.42
C ASN A 90 3.67 -1.41 1.12
N ASN A 91 3.55 -1.29 2.45
CA ASN A 91 4.33 -0.34 3.26
C ASN A 91 5.83 -0.69 3.32
N THR A 92 6.20 -1.92 2.94
CA THR A 92 7.57 -2.37 2.77
C THR A 92 8.13 -2.12 1.37
N SER A 93 7.36 -1.50 0.48
CA SER A 93 7.79 -1.24 -0.90
C SER A 93 9.08 -0.42 -0.92
N PRO A 94 10.13 -0.87 -1.64
CA PRO A 94 11.34 -0.08 -1.81
C PRO A 94 11.08 1.25 -2.52
N CYS A 95 9.97 1.39 -3.27
CA CYS A 95 9.55 2.66 -3.89
C CYS A 95 9.20 3.75 -2.86
N LEU A 96 8.97 3.38 -1.59
CA LEU A 96 8.75 4.34 -0.49
C LEU A 96 10.06 4.85 0.11
N LEU A 97 11.18 4.17 -0.16
CA LEU A 97 12.48 4.56 0.37
C LEU A 97 12.95 5.89 -0.24
N PRO A 98 13.72 6.69 0.51
CA PRO A 98 14.30 7.92 0.00
C PRO A 98 15.13 7.68 -1.26
N GLU A 99 15.14 8.67 -2.13
CA GLU A 99 15.97 8.69 -3.32
C GLU A 99 17.45 8.65 -2.94
N LYS A 100 18.23 7.73 -3.52
CA LYS A 100 19.68 7.61 -3.29
C LYS A 100 20.48 8.07 -4.50
N GLY A 101 21.04 9.28 -4.48
CA GLY A 101 21.89 9.80 -5.55
C GLY A 101 22.42 11.21 -5.29
N SER A 102 23.25 11.74 -6.19
CA SER A 102 23.77 13.11 -6.16
C SER A 102 23.69 13.75 -7.54
N LEU A 103 23.79 15.08 -7.58
CA LEU A 103 23.99 15.85 -8.82
C LEU A 103 25.41 15.63 -9.41
N VAL A 104 26.35 15.13 -8.60
CA VAL A 104 27.75 14.90 -8.97
C VAL A 104 28.07 13.40 -8.96
N GLY A 105 28.82 12.93 -9.96
CA GLY A 105 29.25 11.53 -10.07
C GLY A 105 29.57 11.16 -11.52
N PHE A 106 30.28 10.04 -11.71
CA PHE A 106 30.62 9.52 -13.04
C PHE A 106 29.82 8.29 -13.46
N ARG A 107 29.02 7.71 -12.55
CA ARG A 107 28.06 6.63 -12.88
C ARG A 107 26.64 7.18 -12.87
N SER A 108 25.78 6.59 -13.69
CA SER A 108 24.35 6.94 -13.79
C SER A 108 23.46 5.81 -13.28
N ALA A 109 22.34 6.17 -12.67
CA ALA A 109 21.28 5.27 -12.25
C ALA A 109 19.93 5.98 -12.37
N PHE A 110 18.84 5.32 -11.97
CA PHE A 110 17.50 5.89 -11.89
C PHE A 110 16.94 5.72 -10.48
N THR A 111 16.13 6.67 -10.03
CA THR A 111 15.39 6.59 -8.77
C THR A 111 13.94 6.97 -9.03
N TYR A 112 13.02 6.38 -8.30
CA TYR A 112 11.63 6.79 -8.34
C TYR A 112 11.40 7.97 -7.38
N ASP A 113 10.90 9.07 -7.93
CA ASP A 113 10.41 10.23 -7.21
C ASP A 113 8.95 10.01 -6.84
N ARG A 114 8.73 9.58 -5.59
CA ARG A 114 7.40 9.27 -5.06
C ARG A 114 6.47 10.47 -4.94
N LYS A 115 7.00 11.71 -4.94
CA LYS A 115 6.16 12.92 -4.88
C LYS A 115 5.54 13.22 -6.23
N ASN A 116 6.32 13.04 -7.29
CA ASN A 116 5.93 13.37 -8.66
C ASN A 116 5.48 12.15 -9.47
N ASP A 117 5.58 10.94 -8.92
CA ASP A 117 5.29 9.67 -9.59
C ASP A 117 6.11 9.43 -10.87
N ILE A 118 7.37 9.85 -10.87
CA ILE A 118 8.28 9.74 -12.03
C ILE A 118 9.58 9.03 -11.69
N CYS A 119 10.17 8.37 -12.67
CA CYS A 119 11.54 7.86 -12.58
C CYS A 119 12.51 8.90 -13.11
N LYS A 120 13.44 9.37 -12.28
CA LYS A 120 14.45 10.36 -12.67
C LYS A 120 15.86 9.78 -12.68
N LYS A 121 16.67 10.26 -13.64
CA LYS A 121 18.08 9.91 -13.73
C LYS A 121 18.86 10.62 -12.62
N ILE A 122 19.77 9.89 -12.00
CA ILE A 122 20.65 10.38 -10.93
C ILE A 122 22.10 9.99 -11.21
N LYS A 123 23.04 10.68 -10.58
CA LYS A 123 24.46 10.31 -10.60
C LYS A 123 24.92 9.73 -9.26
N TYR A 124 25.97 8.91 -9.30
CA TYR A 124 26.65 8.40 -8.12
C TYR A 124 28.12 8.07 -8.42
N THR A 125 28.93 7.93 -7.37
CA THR A 125 30.38 7.68 -7.46
C THR A 125 30.72 6.29 -6.93
N PHE A 126 30.27 5.97 -5.72
CA PHE A 126 30.51 4.70 -5.02
C PHE A 126 29.18 4.07 -4.55
N GLY A 127 29.21 2.78 -4.23
CA GLY A 127 28.07 2.02 -3.72
C GLY A 127 27.27 1.27 -4.81
N GLY A 128 26.84 0.05 -4.46
CA GLY A 128 26.11 -0.91 -5.31
C GLY A 128 24.71 -1.25 -4.79
N ASP A 129 24.14 -0.37 -3.97
CA ASP A 129 22.82 -0.54 -3.37
C ASP A 129 21.72 -0.27 -4.37
N PHE A 130 21.29 -1.31 -5.08
CA PHE A 130 20.23 -1.24 -6.08
C PHE A 130 18.97 -1.99 -5.63
N TRP A 131 17.92 -1.84 -6.43
CA TRP A 131 16.71 -2.67 -6.41
C TRP A 131 17.06 -4.17 -6.35
N PRO A 132 16.36 -4.98 -5.54
CA PRO A 132 15.09 -4.69 -4.87
C PRO A 132 15.22 -4.13 -3.44
N LYS A 133 16.41 -3.97 -2.88
CA LYS A 133 16.55 -3.47 -1.50
C LYS A 133 16.46 -1.95 -1.38
N HIS A 134 16.58 -1.25 -2.51
CA HIS A 134 16.71 0.20 -2.55
C HIS A 134 15.90 0.80 -3.69
N ASN A 135 15.48 2.06 -3.50
CA ASN A 135 14.96 2.92 -4.55
C ASN A 135 16.10 3.43 -5.46
N LYS A 136 16.76 2.50 -6.17
CA LYS A 136 17.83 2.82 -7.11
C LYS A 136 17.91 1.71 -8.16
N PHE A 137 17.85 2.08 -9.43
CA PHE A 137 17.71 1.16 -10.56
C PHE A 137 18.84 1.36 -11.56
N THR A 138 19.24 0.28 -12.21
CA THR A 138 20.24 0.30 -13.27
C THR A 138 19.69 0.86 -14.58
N THR A 139 18.39 0.71 -14.84
CA THR A 139 17.71 1.19 -16.05
C THR A 139 16.43 1.95 -15.74
N ALA A 140 16.03 2.85 -16.65
CA ALA A 140 14.77 3.60 -16.56
C ALA A 140 13.56 2.66 -16.61
N GLU A 141 13.59 1.70 -17.53
CA GLU A 141 12.52 0.71 -17.72
C GLU A 141 12.25 -0.08 -16.45
N LYS A 142 13.30 -0.58 -15.77
CA LYS A 142 13.12 -1.31 -14.51
C LYS A 142 12.51 -0.42 -13.43
N CYS A 143 12.92 0.85 -13.33
CA CYS A 143 12.29 1.80 -12.41
C CYS A 143 10.80 1.99 -12.74
N GLN A 144 10.46 2.17 -14.02
CA GLN A 144 9.09 2.37 -14.47
C GLN A 144 8.22 1.16 -14.15
N VAL A 145 8.64 -0.04 -14.56
CA VAL A 145 7.89 -1.27 -14.32
C VAL A 145 7.64 -1.49 -12.84
N GLU A 146 8.64 -1.26 -11.98
CA GLU A 146 8.54 -1.58 -10.56
C GLU A 146 7.83 -0.50 -9.74
N CYS A 147 8.11 0.77 -10.02
CA CYS A 147 7.71 1.88 -9.15
C CYS A 147 6.75 2.90 -9.76
N THR A 148 6.41 2.88 -11.05
CA THR A 148 5.39 3.79 -11.59
C THR A 148 4.00 3.14 -11.56
N PRO A 149 2.91 3.92 -11.47
CA PRO A 149 1.56 3.36 -11.54
C PRO A 149 1.26 2.81 -12.94
N ILE A 150 0.58 1.66 -12.98
CA ILE A 150 -0.02 1.13 -14.20
C ILE A 150 -1.41 1.75 -14.34
N TYR A 151 -1.79 2.14 -15.55
CA TYR A 151 -3.15 2.63 -15.82
C TYR A 151 -4.13 1.45 -15.88
N GLN A 152 -5.18 1.52 -15.07
CA GLN A 152 -6.36 0.66 -15.21
C GLN A 152 -7.17 1.16 -16.42
N GLN A 153 -7.07 0.45 -17.55
CA GLN A 153 -8.03 0.64 -18.64
C GLN A 153 -9.39 0.14 -18.15
N SER A 154 -10.41 0.99 -18.22
CA SER A 154 -11.80 0.55 -18.08
C SER A 154 -12.07 -0.51 -19.15
N SER A 155 -12.14 -1.77 -18.75
CA SER A 155 -12.64 -2.85 -19.60
C SER A 155 -14.04 -2.45 -20.07
N SER A 156 -14.14 -2.15 -21.36
CA SER A 156 -15.39 -1.91 -22.08
C SER A 156 -16.11 -3.22 -22.32
#